data_AF-A0A9W6SZK6-F1
#
_entry.id   AF-A0A9W6SZK6-F1
#
_cell.length_a   1.000
_cell.length_b   1.000
_cell.length_c   1.000
_cell.angle_alpha   90.00
_cell.angle_beta   90.00
_cell.angle_gamma   90.00
#
_symmetry.space_group_name_H-M   'P 1'
#
loop_
_entity.id
_entity.type
_entity.pdbx_description
1 polymer ?
#
loop_
_entity_poly.entity_id
_entity_poly.type
_entity_poly.pdbx_seq_one_letter_code
_entity_poly.pdbx_strand_id
1 'polypeptide(L)'
;MSEILPQRTAQEIEALAEDDWVPGTVHLVDVNHDLNVEHNGNSDVVLIPQPSEDPNDPLRWSAAKKNWQFVILFYWSFLTSVATNWSGPAWYDWTIQFDTTYSILNNTSAVGWCFLGLGCVILQPFAMKFGRRGVYLFATVIQTLGNVVGGVSNNVNFLYGANIMTCFAGAPCDSLVQISTTDIFFQHERASKISLLTFALYSGSFLGPVAAGYIVESSQGWRWCYWYLVIFFGALLVLQFFFMYDSTFAHTKIDKDEKNIIAQVISRESNVVEGAANIESEESESDKKILDEKNVNVTDPEANDSQIPPMRTYIQRLNVIETFYNDKRPFWVIATRPAYAALLPAVFWGGLVYGVQVMWLSLLATTGSEFFSVEPYNFGADAVGNTNFASLIGCFFGSFWGGVLSDKFVAWKARRNNGILEPEFRS
;
A
#
# COMPACT_ATOMS: atom_id res chain seq x y z
N MET A 1 -50.57 -14.70 -16.27
CA MET A 1 -50.67 -13.24 -16.13
C MET A 1 -49.26 -12.80 -15.80
N SER A 2 -48.49 -12.42 -16.83
CA SER A 2 -47.11 -11.98 -16.69
C SER A 2 -47.13 -10.62 -16.01
N GLU A 3 -46.59 -10.53 -14.79
CA GLU A 3 -46.28 -9.25 -14.16
C GLU A 3 -45.25 -8.52 -15.03
N ILE A 4 -45.74 -7.58 -15.82
CA ILE A 4 -44.89 -6.62 -16.53
C ILE A 4 -44.42 -5.66 -15.45
N LEU A 5 -43.17 -5.82 -15.01
CA LEU A 5 -42.50 -4.84 -14.15
C LEU A 5 -42.58 -3.47 -14.83
N PRO A 6 -42.92 -2.39 -14.09
CA PRO A 6 -42.97 -1.05 -14.67
C PRO A 6 -41.61 -0.68 -15.24
N GLN A 7 -41.58 -0.15 -16.47
CA GLN A 7 -40.37 0.39 -17.08
C GLN A 7 -39.85 1.51 -16.18
N ARG A 8 -38.74 1.25 -15.48
CA ARG A 8 -38.07 2.24 -14.64
C ARG A 8 -37.24 3.15 -15.52
N THR A 9 -37.32 4.45 -15.25
CA THR A 9 -36.54 5.47 -15.95
C THR A 9 -35.05 5.29 -15.59
N ALA A 10 -34.11 5.66 -16.47
CA ALA A 10 -32.66 5.55 -16.18
C ALA A 10 -32.27 6.23 -14.84
N GLN A 11 -32.91 7.37 -14.54
CA GLN A 11 -32.73 8.09 -13.28
C GLN A 11 -33.28 7.34 -12.05
N GLU A 12 -34.35 6.54 -12.21
CA GLU A 12 -34.87 5.70 -11.13
C GLU A 12 -33.99 4.48 -10.90
N ILE A 13 -33.39 3.94 -11.96
CA ILE A 13 -32.40 2.86 -11.89
C ILE A 13 -31.13 3.34 -11.18
N GLU A 14 -30.66 4.54 -11.50
CA GLU A 14 -29.51 5.15 -10.83
C GLU A 14 -29.82 5.46 -9.34
N ALA A 15 -31.02 5.97 -9.03
CA ALA A 15 -31.44 6.20 -7.65
C ALA A 15 -31.55 4.89 -6.84
N LEU A 16 -32.03 3.81 -7.44
CA LEU A 16 -32.09 2.49 -6.81
C LEU A 16 -30.69 1.87 -6.64
N ALA A 17 -29.78 2.11 -7.60
CA ALA A 17 -28.38 1.75 -7.47
C ALA A 17 -27.73 2.45 -6.26
N GLU A 18 -28.14 3.67 -5.95
CA GLU A 18 -27.65 4.42 -4.79
C GLU A 18 -28.29 4.00 -3.46
N ASP A 19 -29.56 3.54 -3.46
CA ASP A 19 -30.31 3.22 -2.23
C ASP A 19 -30.11 1.76 -1.74
N ASP A 20 -30.03 0.78 -2.66
CA ASP A 20 -29.89 -0.65 -2.31
C ASP A 20 -28.43 -1.12 -2.17
N TRP A 21 -27.46 -0.38 -2.73
CA TRP A 21 -26.08 -0.86 -2.86
C TRP A 21 -25.16 -0.31 -1.77
N VAL A 22 -24.68 -1.20 -0.89
CA VAL A 22 -23.74 -0.82 0.17
C VAL A 22 -22.42 -0.32 -0.44
N PRO A 23 -21.88 0.83 0.02
CA PRO A 23 -20.60 1.33 -0.48
C PRO A 23 -19.47 0.30 -0.39
N GLY A 24 -18.78 0.06 -1.51
CA GLY A 24 -17.70 -0.93 -1.63
C GLY A 24 -18.13 -2.30 -2.16
N THR A 25 -19.42 -2.52 -2.40
CA THR A 25 -19.91 -3.69 -3.14
C THR A 25 -19.58 -3.51 -4.62
N VAL A 26 -19.00 -4.52 -5.26
CA VAL A 26 -18.51 -4.44 -6.64
C VAL A 26 -18.88 -5.70 -7.42
N HIS A 27 -19.27 -5.57 -8.68
CA HIS A 27 -19.53 -6.72 -9.55
C HIS A 27 -18.21 -7.27 -10.11
N LEU A 28 -17.62 -8.27 -9.42
CA LEU A 28 -16.29 -8.79 -9.72
C LEU A 28 -16.29 -9.84 -10.85
N VAL A 29 -17.35 -10.63 -10.98
CA VAL A 29 -17.41 -11.76 -11.93
C VAL A 29 -18.63 -11.65 -12.82
N ASP A 30 -18.42 -11.42 -14.11
CA ASP A 30 -19.44 -11.54 -15.13
C ASP A 30 -19.52 -12.97 -15.66
N VAL A 31 -20.40 -13.76 -15.05
CA VAL A 31 -20.61 -15.17 -15.42
C VAL A 31 -21.17 -15.30 -16.85
N ASN A 32 -21.89 -14.29 -17.34
CA ASN A 32 -22.63 -14.37 -18.60
C ASN A 32 -21.93 -13.63 -19.76
N HIS A 33 -20.85 -12.87 -19.51
CA HIS A 33 -20.15 -12.01 -20.48
C HIS A 33 -21.11 -11.04 -21.20
N ASP A 34 -22.06 -10.49 -20.44
CA ASP A 34 -23.12 -9.64 -20.94
C ASP A 34 -22.88 -8.16 -20.62
N LEU A 35 -21.88 -7.84 -19.79
CA LEU A 35 -21.50 -6.47 -19.43
C LEU A 35 -20.52 -5.89 -20.44
N ASN A 36 -20.70 -4.61 -20.80
CA ASN A 36 -19.78 -3.89 -21.69
C ASN A 36 -18.60 -3.33 -20.89
N VAL A 37 -17.74 -4.22 -20.38
CA VAL A 37 -16.61 -3.91 -19.49
C VAL A 37 -15.36 -4.65 -19.93
N GLU A 38 -14.17 -4.10 -19.65
CA GLU A 38 -12.94 -4.85 -19.93
C GLU A 38 -12.77 -6.00 -18.93
N HIS A 39 -12.61 -7.21 -19.48
CA HIS A 39 -12.32 -8.43 -18.74
C HIS A 39 -10.82 -8.75 -18.76
N ASN A 40 -10.38 -9.56 -17.80
CA ASN A 40 -9.02 -10.09 -17.80
C ASN A 40 -8.88 -11.18 -18.89
N GLY A 41 -8.64 -10.76 -20.14
CA GLY A 41 -8.57 -11.67 -21.30
C GLY A 41 -9.90 -12.37 -21.56
N ASN A 42 -9.90 -13.71 -21.66
CA ASN A 42 -11.10 -14.54 -21.88
C ASN A 42 -11.72 -15.06 -20.57
N SER A 43 -11.45 -14.40 -19.43
CA SER A 43 -11.99 -14.85 -18.15
C SER A 43 -13.19 -14.01 -17.73
N ASP A 44 -14.13 -14.64 -17.02
CA ASP A 44 -15.33 -14.04 -16.43
C ASP A 44 -15.04 -12.89 -15.43
N VAL A 45 -13.78 -12.51 -15.21
CA VAL A 45 -13.38 -11.54 -14.18
C VAL A 45 -13.34 -10.14 -14.76
N VAL A 46 -14.14 -9.24 -14.19
CA VAL A 46 -14.16 -7.81 -14.56
C VAL A 46 -12.92 -7.13 -13.99
N LEU A 47 -12.27 -6.30 -14.80
CA LEU A 47 -11.17 -5.46 -14.33
C LEU A 47 -11.72 -4.28 -13.53
N ILE A 48 -11.43 -4.26 -12.23
CA ILE A 48 -11.78 -3.13 -11.35
C ILE A 48 -10.50 -2.53 -10.76
N PRO A 49 -10.32 -1.20 -10.88
CA PRO A 49 -11.10 -0.26 -11.70
C PRO A 49 -10.87 -0.51 -13.20
N GLN A 50 -11.78 0.01 -14.03
CA GLN A 50 -11.63 -0.04 -15.49
C GLN A 50 -10.39 0.80 -15.90
N PRO A 51 -9.53 0.29 -16.79
CA PRO A 51 -8.34 1.03 -17.21
C PRO A 51 -8.72 2.31 -17.95
N SER A 52 -8.00 3.39 -17.69
CA SER A 52 -8.27 4.68 -18.33
C SER A 52 -7.80 4.70 -19.78
N GLU A 53 -8.42 5.55 -20.61
CA GLU A 53 -7.96 5.81 -21.99
C GLU A 53 -6.55 6.43 -22.05
N ASP A 54 -6.06 7.01 -20.95
CA ASP A 54 -4.71 7.58 -20.85
C ASP A 54 -3.61 6.50 -20.98
N PRO A 55 -2.68 6.61 -21.96
CA PRO A 55 -1.55 5.68 -22.11
C PRO A 55 -0.55 5.65 -20.93
N ASN A 56 -0.63 6.62 -20.02
CA ASN A 56 0.26 6.72 -18.85
C ASN A 56 -0.31 6.05 -17.59
N ASP A 57 -1.54 5.55 -17.63
CA ASP A 57 -2.17 4.82 -16.54
C ASP A 57 -1.31 3.61 -16.10
N PRO A 58 -0.92 3.50 -14.81
CA PRO A 58 -0.23 2.34 -14.25
C PRO A 58 -0.95 1.01 -14.48
N LEU A 59 -2.28 1.00 -14.57
CA LEU A 59 -3.08 -0.20 -14.82
C LEU A 59 -2.85 -0.77 -16.22
N ARG A 60 -2.43 0.04 -17.19
CA ARG A 60 -2.16 -0.38 -18.59
C ARG A 60 -0.72 -0.82 -18.82
N TRP A 61 0.14 -0.78 -17.80
CA TRP A 61 1.51 -1.25 -17.94
C TRP A 61 1.57 -2.75 -18.27
N SER A 62 2.55 -3.14 -19.07
CA SER A 62 2.80 -4.56 -19.35
C SER A 62 3.07 -5.33 -18.06
N ALA A 63 2.67 -6.60 -18.01
CA ALA A 63 2.83 -7.45 -16.82
C ALA A 63 4.28 -7.51 -16.32
N ALA A 64 5.26 -7.50 -17.23
CA ALA A 64 6.68 -7.44 -16.89
C ALA A 64 7.05 -6.14 -16.16
N LYS A 65 6.54 -4.99 -16.62
CA LYS A 65 6.77 -3.69 -15.98
C LYS A 65 6.10 -3.62 -14.60
N LYS A 66 4.85 -4.09 -14.49
CA LYS A 66 4.12 -4.16 -13.20
C LYS A 66 4.88 -5.00 -12.18
N ASN A 67 5.28 -6.21 -12.57
CA ASN A 67 6.03 -7.12 -11.70
C ASN A 67 7.41 -6.56 -11.35
N TRP A 68 8.09 -5.87 -12.26
CA TRP A 68 9.37 -5.23 -11.96
C TRP A 68 9.24 -4.12 -10.91
N GLN A 69 8.25 -3.23 -11.04
CA GLN A 69 7.99 -2.21 -10.01
C GLN A 69 7.63 -2.86 -8.67
N PHE A 70 6.83 -3.91 -8.70
CA PHE A 70 6.48 -4.68 -7.51
C PHE A 70 7.71 -5.29 -6.82
N VAL A 71 8.64 -5.87 -7.57
CA VAL A 71 9.89 -6.44 -7.02
C VAL A 71 10.75 -5.37 -6.35
N ILE A 72 10.83 -4.17 -6.92
CA ILE A 72 11.55 -3.04 -6.31
C ILE A 72 10.91 -2.67 -4.97
N LEU A 73 9.59 -2.54 -4.91
CA LEU A 73 8.87 -2.24 -3.68
C LEU A 73 9.00 -3.37 -2.65
N PHE A 74 8.90 -4.62 -3.08
CA PHE A 74 9.09 -5.81 -2.25
C PHE A 74 10.47 -5.79 -1.59
N TYR A 75 11.53 -5.59 -2.38
CA TYR A 75 12.90 -5.58 -1.87
C TYR A 75 13.16 -4.36 -0.98
N TRP A 76 12.61 -3.20 -1.32
CA TRP A 76 12.68 -2.00 -0.49
C TRP A 76 12.00 -2.20 0.87
N SER A 77 10.78 -2.75 0.89
CA SER A 77 10.07 -3.08 2.12
C SER A 77 10.85 -4.07 2.97
N PHE A 78 11.37 -5.13 2.35
CA PHE A 78 12.20 -6.12 3.02
C PHE A 78 13.41 -5.48 3.72
N LEU A 79 14.20 -4.68 2.99
CA LEU A 79 15.38 -4.02 3.56
C LEU A 79 15.04 -3.01 4.65
N THR A 80 13.97 -2.23 4.47
CA THR A 80 13.49 -1.28 5.48
C THR A 80 13.13 -1.99 6.78
N SER A 81 12.44 -3.13 6.70
CA SER A 81 12.11 -3.96 7.87
C SER A 81 13.32 -4.58 8.54
N VAL A 82 14.31 -5.03 7.76
CA VAL A 82 15.61 -5.47 8.31
C VAL A 82 16.26 -4.31 9.07
N ALA A 83 16.33 -3.14 8.47
CA ALA A 83 17.01 -1.98 9.04
C ALA A 83 16.40 -1.48 10.35
N THR A 84 15.09 -1.64 10.53
CA THR A 84 14.38 -1.20 11.75
C THR A 84 14.42 -2.23 12.88
N ASN A 85 14.59 -3.53 12.59
CA ASN A 85 14.41 -4.59 13.60
C ASN A 85 15.63 -5.51 13.83
N TRP A 86 16.76 -5.31 13.14
CA TRP A 86 17.93 -6.20 13.29
C TRP A 86 18.66 -6.12 14.63
N SER A 87 18.44 -5.08 15.43
CA SER A 87 19.35 -4.70 16.55
C SER A 87 19.37 -5.66 17.73
N GLY A 88 18.35 -6.52 17.91
CA GLY A 88 18.19 -7.39 19.08
C GLY A 88 19.44 -8.19 19.50
N PRO A 89 20.06 -8.98 18.61
CA PRO A 89 21.26 -9.76 18.94
C PRO A 89 22.49 -8.93 19.33
N ALA A 90 22.54 -7.64 18.98
CA ALA A 90 23.66 -6.76 19.32
C ALA A 90 23.48 -6.06 20.69
N TRP A 91 22.33 -6.23 21.36
CA TRP A 91 22.04 -5.51 22.60
C TRP A 91 23.02 -5.85 23.73
N TYR A 92 23.39 -7.12 23.89
CA TYR A 92 24.36 -7.54 24.90
C TYR A 92 25.70 -6.81 24.73
N ASP A 93 26.27 -6.81 23.53
CA ASP A 93 27.51 -6.10 23.21
C ASP A 93 27.40 -4.59 23.44
N TRP A 94 26.25 -4.00 23.10
CA TRP A 94 25.99 -2.58 23.33
C TRP A 94 25.94 -2.22 24.82
N THR A 95 25.41 -3.10 25.67
CA THR A 95 25.42 -2.86 27.13
C THR A 95 26.85 -2.79 27.67
N ILE A 96 27.76 -3.64 27.18
CA ILE A 96 29.16 -3.67 27.61
C ILE A 96 29.93 -2.48 27.02
N GLN A 97 29.74 -2.18 25.73
CA GLN A 97 30.52 -1.16 25.04
C GLN A 97 30.12 0.27 25.41
N PHE A 98 28.83 0.52 25.59
CA PHE A 98 28.30 1.86 25.90
C PHE A 98 28.03 2.06 27.40
N ASP A 99 28.36 1.07 28.24
CA ASP A 99 28.10 1.08 29.68
C ASP A 99 26.64 1.47 29.99
N THR A 100 25.71 0.73 29.38
CA THR A 100 24.28 1.05 29.40
C THR A 100 23.41 -0.15 29.78
N THR A 101 22.13 0.10 30.08
CA THR A 101 21.15 -0.93 30.48
C THR A 101 20.20 -1.25 29.33
N TYR A 102 19.70 -2.48 29.27
CA TYR A 102 18.64 -2.90 28.33
C TYR A 102 17.45 -1.94 28.29
N SER A 103 17.04 -1.36 29.43
CA SER A 103 15.94 -0.39 29.46
C SER A 103 16.21 0.87 28.62
N ILE A 104 17.45 1.36 28.58
CA ILE A 104 17.82 2.54 27.77
C ILE A 104 17.86 2.17 26.27
N LEU A 105 18.34 0.97 25.93
CA LEU A 105 18.32 0.46 24.55
C LEU A 105 16.89 0.23 24.06
N ASN A 106 16.01 -0.31 24.91
CA ASN A 106 14.60 -0.47 24.61
C ASN A 106 13.92 0.89 24.38
N ASN A 107 14.21 1.90 25.22
CA ASN A 107 13.72 3.27 25.01
C ASN A 107 14.18 3.85 23.67
N THR A 108 15.41 3.53 23.25
CA THR A 108 15.95 3.97 21.95
C THR A 108 15.12 3.42 20.78
N SER A 109 14.79 2.12 20.83
CA SER A 109 13.95 1.47 19.81
C SER A 109 12.51 1.98 19.84
N ALA A 110 11.94 2.17 21.03
CA ALA A 110 10.60 2.69 21.23
C ALA A 110 10.43 4.11 20.64
N VAL A 111 11.41 4.99 20.87
CA VAL A 111 11.44 6.32 20.24
C VAL A 111 11.49 6.20 18.72
N GLY A 112 12.28 5.26 18.19
CA GLY A 112 12.28 4.94 16.75
C GLY A 112 10.87 4.64 16.23
N TRP A 113 10.15 3.68 16.83
CA TRP A 113 8.80 3.32 16.39
C TRP A 113 7.77 4.46 16.53
N CYS A 114 7.91 5.33 17.54
CA CYS A 114 7.10 6.55 17.61
C CYS A 114 7.34 7.46 16.38
N PHE A 115 8.59 7.60 15.95
CA PHE A 115 8.94 8.38 14.75
C PHE A 115 8.54 7.68 13.45
N LEU A 116 8.43 6.35 13.42
CA LEU A 116 7.82 5.61 12.31
C LEU A 116 6.33 6.01 12.16
N GLY A 117 5.57 6.00 13.25
CA GLY A 117 4.18 6.45 13.25
C GLY A 117 4.03 7.92 12.82
N LEU A 118 4.89 8.80 13.33
CA LEU A 118 4.94 10.20 12.91
C LEU A 118 5.30 10.35 11.43
N GLY A 119 6.23 9.52 10.93
CA GLY A 119 6.61 9.46 9.53
C GLY A 119 5.44 9.10 8.62
N CYS A 120 4.55 8.19 9.04
CA CYS A 120 3.36 7.84 8.26
C CYS A 120 2.44 9.06 8.09
N VAL A 121 2.23 9.83 9.16
CA VAL A 121 1.37 11.02 9.14
C VAL A 121 1.96 12.12 8.27
N ILE A 122 3.29 12.30 8.32
CA ILE A 122 3.95 13.38 7.58
C ILE A 122 4.20 12.98 6.13
N LEU A 123 4.84 11.84 5.84
CA LEU A 123 5.30 11.51 4.49
C LEU A 123 4.17 11.12 3.53
N GLN A 124 3.03 10.65 4.04
CA GLN A 124 1.93 10.19 3.20
C GLN A 124 1.21 11.33 2.44
N PRO A 125 0.84 12.46 3.06
CA PRO A 125 0.35 13.64 2.32
C PRO A 125 1.34 14.17 1.28
N PHE A 126 2.64 14.14 1.57
CA PHE A 126 3.66 14.54 0.60
C PHE A 126 3.69 13.59 -0.60
N ALA A 127 3.56 12.28 -0.37
CA ALA A 127 3.53 11.29 -1.44
C ALA A 127 2.31 11.45 -2.35
N MET A 128 1.15 11.79 -1.77
CA MET A 128 -0.08 12.02 -2.54
C MET A 128 -0.04 13.33 -3.35
N LYS A 129 0.72 14.34 -2.88
CA LYS A 129 0.77 15.67 -3.52
C LYS A 129 1.93 15.87 -4.48
N PHE A 130 3.11 15.35 -4.15
CA PHE A 130 4.35 15.55 -4.93
C PHE A 130 4.81 14.31 -5.69
N GLY A 131 4.06 13.20 -5.60
CA GLY A 131 4.39 11.94 -6.25
C GLY A 131 5.09 10.99 -5.30
N ARG A 132 4.89 9.69 -5.54
CA ARG A 132 5.34 8.64 -4.61
C ARG A 132 6.82 8.35 -4.75
N ARG A 133 7.33 8.42 -5.97
CA ARG A 133 8.74 8.13 -6.27
C ARG A 133 9.68 9.06 -5.51
N GLY A 134 9.37 10.35 -5.43
CA GLY A 134 10.16 11.32 -4.66
C GLY A 134 10.26 10.96 -3.19
N VAL A 135 9.16 10.49 -2.58
CA VAL A 135 9.13 10.08 -1.17
C VAL A 135 9.95 8.80 -0.94
N TYR A 136 9.89 7.82 -1.85
CA TYR A 136 10.72 6.61 -1.74
C TYR A 136 12.22 6.90 -1.87
N LEU A 137 12.62 7.79 -2.78
CA LEU A 137 14.02 8.19 -2.92
C LEU A 137 14.48 8.96 -1.67
N PHE A 138 13.68 9.91 -1.19
CA PHE A 138 13.95 10.67 0.03
C PHE A 138 14.10 9.76 1.25
N ALA A 139 13.17 8.82 1.43
CA ALA A 139 13.22 7.82 2.49
C ALA A 139 14.51 6.99 2.41
N THR A 140 14.84 6.46 1.23
CA THR A 140 16.06 5.65 1.04
C THR A 140 17.34 6.42 1.36
N VAL A 141 17.41 7.70 1.02
CA VAL A 141 18.55 8.56 1.38
C VAL A 141 18.64 8.76 2.89
N ILE A 142 17.55 9.11 3.56
CA ILE A 142 17.56 9.31 5.02
C ILE A 142 17.87 8.00 5.75
N GLN A 143 17.35 6.88 5.27
CA GLN A 143 17.63 5.57 5.84
C GLN A 143 19.11 5.20 5.70
N THR A 144 19.71 5.48 4.54
CA THR A 144 21.14 5.30 4.32
C THR A 144 21.95 6.16 5.30
N LEU A 145 21.60 7.43 5.46
CA LEU A 145 22.26 8.34 6.41
C LEU A 145 22.08 7.87 7.86
N GLY A 146 20.90 7.42 8.25
CA GLY A 146 20.63 6.87 9.58
C GLY A 146 21.50 5.64 9.88
N ASN A 147 21.69 4.77 8.88
CA ASN A 147 22.60 3.62 8.99
C ASN A 147 24.08 4.05 9.08
N VAL A 148 24.51 5.09 8.36
CA VAL A 148 25.87 5.66 8.51
C VAL A 148 26.08 6.21 9.92
N VAL A 149 25.11 6.95 10.46
CA VAL A 149 25.16 7.48 11.84
C VAL A 149 25.24 6.35 12.86
N GLY A 150 24.48 5.26 12.65
CA GLY A 150 24.56 4.06 13.48
C GLY A 150 25.92 3.35 13.40
N GLY A 151 26.52 3.22 12.21
CA GLY A 151 27.82 2.58 12.02
C GLY A 151 29.00 3.32 12.66
N VAL A 152 28.92 4.65 12.74
CA VAL A 152 29.93 5.52 13.38
C VAL A 152 29.61 5.80 14.86
N SER A 153 28.54 5.21 15.39
CA SER A 153 28.08 5.49 16.75
C SER A 153 29.12 5.10 17.82
N ASN A 154 29.35 6.06 18.72
CA ASN A 154 30.24 5.90 19.89
C ASN A 154 29.52 6.17 21.22
N ASN A 155 28.28 6.66 21.18
CA ASN A 155 27.45 6.93 22.35
C ASN A 155 26.02 6.49 22.09
N VAL A 156 25.27 6.23 23.15
CA VAL A 156 23.83 5.90 23.09
C VAL A 156 23.02 7.00 22.38
N ASN A 157 23.39 8.28 22.52
CA ASN A 157 22.70 9.38 21.82
C ASN A 157 22.79 9.27 20.29
N PHE A 158 23.88 8.69 19.75
CA PHE A 158 23.97 8.42 18.32
C PHE A 158 23.04 7.28 17.90
N LEU A 159 22.79 6.28 18.77
CA LEU A 159 21.80 5.24 18.53
C LEU A 159 20.37 5.79 18.51
N TYR A 160 20.05 6.77 19.37
CA TYR A 160 18.77 7.50 19.29
C TYR A 160 18.63 8.19 17.93
N GLY A 161 19.64 8.95 17.51
CA GLY A 161 19.64 9.62 16.20
C GLY A 161 19.48 8.63 15.04
N ALA A 162 20.22 7.53 15.06
CA ALA A 162 20.14 6.49 14.04
C ALA A 162 18.73 5.88 13.94
N ASN A 163 18.15 5.46 15.08
CA ASN A 163 16.81 4.87 15.12
C ASN A 163 15.71 5.86 14.71
N ILE A 164 15.81 7.13 15.12
CA ILE A 164 14.86 8.16 14.69
C ILE A 164 14.90 8.32 13.17
N MET A 165 16.08 8.40 12.58
CA MET A 165 16.23 8.58 11.13
C MET A 165 15.77 7.36 10.34
N THR A 166 16.18 6.15 10.74
CA THR A 166 15.79 4.91 10.05
C THR A 166 14.30 4.65 10.17
N CYS A 167 13.70 4.82 11.35
CA CYS A 167 12.28 4.56 11.55
C CYS A 167 11.40 5.63 10.90
N PHE A 168 11.76 6.92 10.97
CA PHE A 168 11.03 7.99 10.27
C PHE A 168 11.04 7.77 8.75
N ALA A 169 12.21 7.42 8.19
CA ALA A 169 12.35 7.12 6.77
C ALA A 169 11.67 5.81 6.37
N GLY A 170 11.59 4.83 7.28
CA GLY A 170 10.96 3.54 7.02
C GLY A 170 9.43 3.58 6.99
N ALA A 171 8.81 4.67 7.44
CA ALA A 171 7.37 4.82 7.54
C ALA A 171 6.57 4.55 6.23
N PRO A 172 7.03 4.93 5.01
CA PRO A 172 6.32 4.62 3.78
C PRO A 172 6.16 3.11 3.51
N CYS A 173 6.89 2.25 4.22
CA CYS A 173 6.78 0.80 4.12
C CYS A 173 5.43 0.27 4.60
N ASP A 174 4.86 0.86 5.65
CA ASP A 174 3.60 0.38 6.24
C ASP A 174 2.35 0.91 5.51
N SER A 175 2.41 2.11 4.92
CA SER A 175 1.26 2.74 4.26
C SER A 175 1.44 2.87 2.74
N LEU A 176 2.51 3.53 2.29
CA LEU A 176 2.64 3.96 0.90
C LEU A 176 2.85 2.79 -0.07
N VAL A 177 3.56 1.74 0.37
CA VAL A 177 3.81 0.55 -0.47
C VAL A 177 2.52 -0.19 -0.80
N GLN A 178 1.58 -0.25 0.14
CA GLN A 178 0.27 -0.85 -0.09
C GLN A 178 -0.52 -0.04 -1.13
N ILE A 179 -0.55 1.29 -0.98
CA ILE A 179 -1.23 2.20 -1.93
C ILE A 179 -0.60 2.12 -3.32
N SER A 180 0.73 2.08 -3.41
CA SER A 180 1.45 1.93 -4.68
C SER A 180 1.11 0.62 -5.39
N THR A 181 0.84 -0.44 -4.62
CA THR A 181 0.46 -1.74 -5.17
C THR A 181 -0.99 -1.79 -5.62
N THR A 182 -1.91 -1.18 -4.86
CA THR A 182 -3.33 -1.12 -5.25
C THR A 182 -3.55 -0.35 -6.54
N ASP A 183 -2.66 0.59 -6.87
CA ASP A 183 -2.79 1.41 -8.08
C ASP A 183 -2.22 0.74 -9.34
N ILE A 184 -1.38 -0.28 -9.20
CA ILE A 184 -0.77 -0.99 -10.35
C ILE A 184 -1.54 -2.27 -10.69
N PHE A 185 -2.13 -2.92 -9.67
CA PHE A 185 -2.80 -4.21 -9.79
C PHE A 185 -4.32 -4.11 -9.63
N PHE A 186 -5.05 -4.98 -10.33
CA PHE A 186 -6.51 -5.00 -10.31
C PHE A 186 -7.08 -5.72 -9.08
N GLN A 187 -8.33 -5.43 -8.72
CA GLN A 187 -8.96 -5.89 -7.48
C GLN A 187 -8.92 -7.41 -7.23
N HIS A 188 -8.95 -8.23 -8.29
CA HIS A 188 -8.93 -9.69 -8.19
C HIS A 188 -7.57 -10.29 -7.83
N GLU A 189 -6.47 -9.55 -8.05
CA GLU A 189 -5.09 -9.98 -7.73
C GLU A 189 -4.46 -9.15 -6.60
N ARG A 190 -5.15 -8.09 -6.15
CA ARG A 190 -4.66 -7.16 -5.12
C ARG A 190 -4.29 -7.85 -3.82
N ALA A 191 -5.12 -8.76 -3.28
CA ALA A 191 -4.85 -9.32 -1.95
C ALA A 191 -3.62 -10.24 -1.96
N SER A 192 -3.43 -11.04 -3.01
CA SER A 192 -2.22 -11.84 -3.21
C SER A 192 -0.96 -10.98 -3.27
N LYS A 193 -0.99 -9.83 -3.97
CA LYS A 193 0.16 -8.91 -4.05
C LYS A 193 0.42 -8.19 -2.72
N ILE A 194 -0.62 -7.74 -2.04
CA ILE A 194 -0.50 -7.14 -0.69
C ILE A 194 0.05 -8.16 0.29
N SER A 195 -0.41 -9.40 0.27
CA SER A 195 0.09 -10.46 1.16
C SER A 195 1.57 -10.78 0.91
N LEU A 196 2.02 -10.76 -0.35
CA LEU A 196 3.44 -10.89 -0.68
C LEU A 196 4.27 -9.71 -0.15
N LEU A 197 3.73 -8.48 -0.11
CA LEU A 197 4.41 -7.35 0.52
C LEU A 197 4.47 -7.48 2.03
N THR A 198 3.37 -7.90 2.65
CA THR A 198 3.31 -8.21 4.08
C THR A 198 4.31 -9.32 4.44
N PHE A 199 4.45 -10.32 3.56
CA PHE A 199 5.51 -11.32 3.68
C PHE A 199 6.90 -10.69 3.64
N ALA A 200 7.17 -9.78 2.70
CA ALA A 200 8.46 -9.07 2.61
C ALA A 200 8.78 -8.29 3.90
N LEU A 201 7.79 -7.55 4.41
CA LEU A 201 7.89 -6.76 5.64
C LEU A 201 8.27 -7.65 6.84
N TYR A 202 7.49 -8.70 7.11
CA TYR A 202 7.73 -9.55 8.26
C TYR A 202 8.94 -10.46 8.10
N SER A 203 9.18 -11.00 6.89
CA SER A 203 10.39 -11.79 6.61
C SER A 203 11.65 -10.96 6.82
N GLY A 204 11.65 -9.67 6.46
CA GLY A 204 12.74 -8.75 6.76
C GLY A 204 12.95 -8.57 8.26
N SER A 205 11.88 -8.35 9.01
CA SER A 205 11.95 -8.18 10.47
C SER A 205 12.48 -9.42 11.21
N PHE A 206 12.25 -10.62 10.69
CA PHE A 206 12.74 -11.87 11.30
C PHE A 206 14.12 -12.30 10.79
N LEU A 207 14.41 -12.11 9.50
CA LEU A 207 15.72 -12.43 8.92
C LEU A 207 16.80 -11.43 9.31
N GLY A 208 16.44 -10.19 9.62
CA GLY A 208 17.39 -9.17 10.07
C GLY A 208 18.18 -9.59 11.32
N PRO A 209 17.52 -9.93 12.43
CA PRO A 209 18.16 -10.48 13.62
C PRO A 209 18.97 -11.75 13.35
N VAL A 210 18.48 -12.67 12.51
CA VAL A 210 19.24 -13.89 12.16
C VAL A 210 20.58 -13.51 11.52
N ALA A 211 20.55 -12.67 10.48
CA ALA A 211 21.76 -12.24 9.78
C ALA A 211 22.68 -11.45 10.71
N ALA A 212 22.12 -10.56 11.53
CA ALA A 212 22.87 -9.77 12.51
C ALA A 212 23.58 -10.66 13.53
N GLY A 213 22.92 -11.70 14.07
CA GLY A 213 23.53 -12.62 15.04
C GLY A 213 24.83 -13.24 14.52
N TYR A 214 24.83 -13.74 13.28
CA TYR A 214 26.04 -14.31 12.67
C TYR A 214 27.12 -13.26 12.37
N ILE A 215 26.75 -12.03 12.00
CA ILE A 215 27.71 -10.95 11.71
C ILE A 215 28.37 -10.46 13.01
N VAL A 216 27.60 -10.36 14.09
CA VAL A 216 28.06 -9.93 15.42
C VAL A 216 29.03 -10.96 16.01
N GLU A 217 28.69 -12.24 15.94
CA GLU A 217 29.54 -13.35 16.43
C GLU A 217 30.83 -13.51 15.59
N SER A 218 30.78 -13.11 14.31
CA SER A 218 31.95 -13.11 13.44
C SER A 218 32.96 -12.03 13.86
N SER A 219 34.23 -12.20 13.46
CA SER A 219 35.32 -11.25 13.74
C SER A 219 35.13 -9.83 13.17
N GLN A 220 34.05 -9.58 12.44
CA GLN A 220 33.69 -8.29 11.86
C GLN A 220 33.06 -7.36 12.92
N GLY A 221 32.26 -7.90 13.85
CA GLY A 221 31.58 -7.14 14.91
C GLY A 221 30.35 -6.37 14.44
N TRP A 222 29.54 -5.89 15.39
CA TRP A 222 28.21 -5.33 15.15
C TRP A 222 28.15 -4.08 14.24
N ARG A 223 29.23 -3.31 14.15
CA ARG A 223 29.27 -2.10 13.29
C ARG A 223 29.09 -2.43 11.81
N TRP A 224 29.50 -3.63 11.39
CA TRP A 224 29.34 -4.08 10.01
C TRP A 224 27.88 -4.33 9.63
N CYS A 225 26.99 -4.62 10.57
CA CYS A 225 25.55 -4.70 10.28
C CYS A 225 25.03 -3.40 9.68
N TYR A 226 25.46 -2.25 10.24
CA TYR A 226 25.13 -0.93 9.67
C TYR A 226 25.78 -0.72 8.29
N TRP A 227 27.04 -1.10 8.11
CA TRP A 227 27.72 -0.92 6.82
C TRP A 227 27.14 -1.78 5.69
N TYR A 228 26.72 -3.01 5.97
CA TYR A 228 26.00 -3.83 5.00
C TYR A 228 24.68 -3.18 4.58
N LEU A 229 23.93 -2.61 5.53
CA LEU A 229 22.71 -1.86 5.22
C LEU A 229 23.00 -0.62 4.36
N VAL A 230 24.08 0.12 4.63
CA VAL A 230 24.50 1.25 3.78
C VAL A 230 24.79 0.80 2.35
N ILE A 231 25.46 -0.34 2.16
CA ILE A 231 25.73 -0.90 0.83
C ILE A 231 24.42 -1.29 0.12
N PHE A 232 23.53 -2.00 0.82
CA PHE A 232 22.26 -2.47 0.24
C PHE A 232 21.32 -1.31 -0.10
N PHE A 233 21.16 -0.32 0.78
CA PHE A 233 20.38 0.88 0.46
C PHE A 233 21.04 1.76 -0.59
N GLY A 234 22.38 1.84 -0.63
CA GLY A 234 23.10 2.55 -1.69
C GLY A 234 22.86 1.93 -3.06
N ALA A 235 22.95 0.59 -3.17
CA ALA A 235 22.63 -0.13 -4.39
C ALA A 235 21.14 0.03 -4.77
N LEU A 236 20.25 -0.03 -3.79
CA LEU A 236 18.82 0.15 -4.01
C LEU A 236 18.47 1.58 -4.44
N LEU A 237 19.16 2.60 -3.92
CA LEU A 237 18.99 3.99 -4.33
C LEU A 237 19.31 4.16 -5.83
N VAL A 238 20.42 3.58 -6.29
CA VAL A 238 20.80 3.59 -7.71
C VAL A 238 19.73 2.88 -8.54
N LEU A 239 19.26 1.73 -8.08
CA LEU A 239 18.22 0.96 -8.77
C LEU A 239 16.90 1.74 -8.84
N GLN A 240 16.47 2.35 -7.75
CA GLN A 240 15.25 3.17 -7.71
C GLN A 240 15.37 4.41 -8.59
N PHE A 241 16.54 5.06 -8.59
CA PHE A 241 16.76 6.25 -9.38
C PHE A 241 16.56 5.99 -10.87
N PHE A 242 17.09 4.87 -11.40
CA PHE A 242 16.98 4.56 -12.82
C PHE A 242 15.73 3.77 -13.20
N PHE A 243 15.25 2.85 -12.35
CA PHE A 243 14.25 1.86 -12.75
C PHE A 243 12.88 2.01 -12.09
N MET A 244 12.75 2.83 -11.05
CA MET A 244 11.45 3.08 -10.42
C MET A 244 10.68 4.13 -11.22
N TYR A 245 9.41 3.85 -11.50
CA TYR A 245 8.49 4.82 -12.10
C TYR A 245 7.50 5.31 -11.06
N ASP A 246 6.96 6.52 -11.26
CA ASP A 246 5.86 6.99 -10.41
C ASP A 246 4.58 6.19 -10.72
N SER A 247 3.93 5.69 -9.66
CA SER A 247 2.67 4.98 -9.75
C SER A 247 1.47 5.90 -9.50
N THR A 248 1.69 7.20 -9.31
CA THR A 248 0.62 8.12 -8.91
C THR A 248 -0.29 8.41 -10.09
N PHE A 249 -1.56 8.02 -9.95
CA PHE A 249 -2.60 8.32 -10.92
C PHE A 249 -3.94 8.53 -10.20
N ALA A 250 -4.40 9.78 -10.16
CA ALA A 250 -5.68 10.15 -9.58
C ALA A 250 -6.81 9.69 -10.50
N HIS A 251 -7.39 8.53 -10.19
CA HIS A 251 -8.56 8.04 -10.89
C HIS A 251 -9.80 8.80 -10.39
N THR A 252 -10.09 9.97 -10.98
CA THR A 252 -11.28 10.76 -10.63
C THR A 252 -12.60 10.10 -11.08
N LYS A 253 -12.52 9.03 -11.88
CA LYS A 253 -13.67 8.36 -12.49
C LYS A 253 -14.11 7.04 -11.82
N ILE A 254 -13.42 6.54 -10.78
CA ILE A 254 -13.75 5.23 -10.16
C ILE A 254 -15.22 5.17 -9.74
N ASP A 255 -15.70 6.18 -9.01
CA ASP A 255 -17.10 6.21 -8.55
C ASP A 255 -18.10 6.24 -9.72
N LYS A 256 -17.73 6.82 -10.87
CA LYS A 256 -18.59 6.84 -12.06
C LYS A 256 -18.61 5.50 -12.77
N ASP A 257 -17.44 4.86 -12.91
CA ASP A 257 -17.32 3.57 -13.58
C ASP A 257 -17.98 2.46 -12.75
N GLU A 258 -17.83 2.48 -11.42
CA GLU A 258 -18.54 1.55 -10.53
C GLU A 258 -20.06 1.75 -10.60
N LYS A 259 -20.54 3.00 -10.57
CA LYS A 259 -21.97 3.30 -10.75
C LYS A 259 -22.50 2.86 -12.11
N ASN A 260 -21.73 3.05 -13.18
CA ASN A 260 -22.12 2.63 -14.53
C ASN A 260 -22.26 1.10 -14.63
N ILE A 261 -21.34 0.35 -14.01
CA ILE A 261 -21.43 -1.12 -13.96
C ILE A 261 -22.67 -1.55 -13.19
N ILE A 262 -22.95 -0.92 -12.05
CA ILE A 262 -24.14 -1.23 -11.23
C ILE A 262 -25.43 -0.87 -12.00
N ALA A 263 -25.47 0.28 -12.67
CA ALA A 263 -26.61 0.69 -13.48
C ALA A 263 -26.88 -0.28 -14.64
N GLN A 264 -25.83 -0.78 -15.30
CA GLN A 264 -25.94 -1.82 -16.33
C GLN A 264 -26.56 -3.11 -15.77
N VAL A 265 -26.12 -3.57 -14.60
CA VAL A 265 -26.67 -4.76 -13.94
C VAL A 265 -28.17 -4.58 -13.64
N ILE A 266 -28.56 -3.45 -13.05
CA ILE A 266 -29.96 -3.17 -12.66
C ILE A 266 -30.86 -3.01 -13.89
N SER A 267 -30.39 -2.36 -14.96
CA SER A 267 -31.13 -2.22 -16.22
C SER A 267 -31.49 -3.58 -16.84
N ARG A 268 -30.66 -4.61 -16.58
CA ARG A 268 -30.83 -5.96 -17.10
C ARG A 268 -31.70 -6.83 -16.22
N GLU A 269 -31.55 -6.78 -14.89
CA GLU A 269 -32.43 -7.47 -13.94
C GLU A 269 -33.89 -7.02 -14.05
N SER A 270 -34.12 -5.78 -14.48
CA SER A 270 -35.45 -5.21 -14.73
C SER A 270 -36.06 -5.59 -16.10
N ASN A 271 -35.41 -6.43 -16.93
CA ASN A 271 -35.87 -6.82 -18.27
C ASN A 271 -36.24 -5.62 -19.17
N VAL A 272 -35.40 -4.57 -19.20
CA VAL A 272 -35.55 -3.51 -20.20
C VAL A 272 -34.93 -3.98 -21.52
N VAL A 273 -35.78 -4.51 -22.40
CA VAL A 273 -35.46 -4.75 -23.81
C VAL A 273 -35.25 -3.41 -24.52
N GLU A 274 -34.10 -3.28 -25.20
CA GLU A 274 -33.80 -2.29 -26.25
C GLU A 274 -34.15 -0.83 -25.95
N GLY A 275 -33.26 -0.12 -25.25
CA GLY A 275 -33.34 1.33 -25.13
C GLY A 275 -32.00 2.04 -24.87
N ALA A 276 -31.06 1.39 -24.16
CA ALA A 276 -29.81 2.03 -23.75
C ALA A 276 -28.87 2.41 -24.91
N ALA A 277 -28.98 1.74 -26.07
CA ALA A 277 -28.16 2.08 -27.25
C ALA A 277 -28.61 3.36 -27.98
N ASN A 278 -29.82 3.88 -27.70
CA ASN A 278 -30.32 5.13 -28.31
C ASN A 278 -30.20 6.35 -27.38
N ILE A 279 -29.77 6.17 -26.13
CA ILE A 279 -29.64 7.28 -25.16
C ILE A 279 -28.39 8.14 -25.45
N GLU A 280 -27.33 7.54 -26.01
CA GLU A 280 -26.11 8.27 -26.39
C GLU A 280 -26.35 9.40 -27.41
N SER A 281 -27.40 9.29 -28.24
CA SER A 281 -27.73 10.30 -29.25
C SER A 281 -28.57 11.47 -28.76
N GLU A 282 -29.36 11.33 -27.69
CA GLU A 282 -30.26 12.40 -27.22
C GLU A 282 -29.71 13.21 -26.03
N GLU A 283 -28.95 12.59 -25.11
CA GLU A 283 -28.31 13.33 -23.99
C GLU A 283 -27.26 14.34 -24.47
N SER A 284 -26.66 14.09 -25.64
CA SER A 284 -25.69 14.98 -26.29
C SER A 284 -26.26 16.35 -26.70
N GLU A 285 -27.58 16.47 -26.89
CA GLU A 285 -28.24 17.72 -27.29
C GLU A 285 -28.98 18.43 -26.14
N SER A 286 -29.49 17.71 -25.14
CA SER A 286 -30.17 18.31 -23.98
C SER A 286 -29.20 18.94 -22.99
N ASP A 287 -28.03 18.33 -22.76
CA ASP A 287 -27.02 18.86 -21.84
C ASP A 287 -26.38 20.17 -22.35
N LYS A 288 -26.38 20.40 -23.67
CA LYS A 288 -25.92 21.68 -24.24
C LYS A 288 -26.84 22.85 -23.93
N LYS A 289 -28.12 22.63 -23.63
CA LYS A 289 -29.07 23.73 -23.34
C LYS A 289 -29.21 24.06 -21.87
N ILE A 290 -28.89 23.12 -20.96
CA ILE A 290 -29.03 23.32 -19.51
C ILE A 290 -27.76 23.97 -18.91
N LEU A 291 -26.61 23.85 -19.58
CA LEU A 291 -25.33 24.43 -19.15
C LEU A 291 -25.21 25.95 -19.36
N ASP A 292 -26.09 26.60 -20.13
CA ASP A 292 -25.98 28.03 -20.44
C ASP A 292 -26.54 28.98 -19.35
N GLU A 293 -27.39 28.50 -18.42
CA GLU A 293 -28.12 29.40 -17.50
C GLU A 293 -27.68 29.41 -16.02
N LYS A 294 -26.65 28.64 -15.64
CA LYS A 294 -26.18 28.57 -14.23
C LYS A 294 -24.69 28.81 -14.04
N ASN A 295 -24.16 29.84 -14.70
CA ASN A 295 -22.84 30.38 -14.37
C ASN A 295 -22.93 31.41 -13.23
N VAL A 296 -22.78 30.94 -11.99
CA VAL A 296 -22.38 31.78 -10.84
C VAL A 296 -21.11 31.20 -10.21
N ASN A 297 -19.97 31.73 -10.66
CA ASN A 297 -18.70 31.91 -9.97
C ASN A 297 -18.22 30.80 -9.00
N VAL A 298 -17.58 29.77 -9.55
CA VAL A 298 -16.35 29.20 -8.97
C VAL A 298 -15.37 28.98 -10.13
N THR A 299 -14.25 29.69 -10.10
CA THR A 299 -13.18 29.63 -11.10
C THR A 299 -12.40 28.32 -10.94
N ASP A 300 -12.76 27.30 -11.72
CA ASP A 300 -11.88 26.18 -12.08
C ASP A 300 -11.29 26.47 -13.49
N PRO A 301 -10.04 26.93 -13.59
CA PRO A 301 -9.38 27.05 -14.88
C PRO A 301 -8.72 25.70 -15.19
N GLU A 302 -9.39 24.84 -15.97
CA GLU A 302 -8.82 23.77 -16.84
C GLU A 302 -9.85 22.65 -17.15
N ALA A 303 -11.08 23.01 -17.51
CA ALA A 303 -12.02 22.11 -18.17
C ALA A 303 -12.04 22.34 -19.70
N ASN A 304 -10.88 22.65 -20.29
CA ASN A 304 -10.78 23.00 -21.70
C ASN A 304 -9.55 22.33 -22.35
N ASP A 305 -9.58 20.99 -22.47
CA ASP A 305 -9.13 20.24 -23.66
C ASP A 305 -9.30 18.73 -23.40
N SER A 306 -10.26 18.09 -24.09
CA SER A 306 -10.37 16.63 -24.18
C SER A 306 -9.39 16.09 -25.22
N GLN A 307 -8.10 16.33 -25.02
CA GLN A 307 -7.03 15.63 -25.75
C GLN A 307 -6.39 14.60 -24.82
N ILE A 308 -6.47 13.31 -25.21
CA ILE A 308 -5.77 12.23 -24.52
C ILE A 308 -4.27 12.57 -24.52
N PRO A 309 -3.62 12.71 -23.35
CA PRO A 309 -2.23 13.12 -23.29
C PRO A 309 -1.32 12.06 -23.95
N PRO A 310 -0.25 12.48 -24.64
CA PRO A 310 0.66 11.55 -25.29
C PRO A 310 1.41 10.67 -24.26
N MET A 311 1.86 9.50 -24.70
CA MET A 311 2.65 8.61 -23.86
C MET A 311 3.97 9.30 -23.47
N ARG A 312 4.24 9.38 -22.16
CA ARG A 312 5.45 10.02 -21.64
C ARG A 312 6.72 9.28 -22.02
N THR A 313 7.74 10.05 -22.37
CA THR A 313 9.08 9.54 -22.66
C THR A 313 9.74 9.01 -21.38
N TYR A 314 10.71 8.09 -21.50
CA TYR A 314 11.41 7.49 -20.35
C TYR A 314 11.93 8.53 -19.34
N ILE A 315 12.56 9.62 -19.80
CA ILE A 315 13.10 10.68 -18.93
C ILE A 315 11.97 11.45 -18.21
N GLN A 316 10.87 11.72 -18.89
CA GLN A 316 9.70 12.39 -18.29
C GLN A 316 9.03 11.53 -17.22
N ARG A 317 9.08 10.20 -17.36
CA ARG A 317 8.62 9.23 -16.35
C ARG A 317 9.56 9.12 -15.15
N LEU A 318 10.82 9.55 -15.32
CA LEU A 318 11.82 9.64 -14.28
C LEU A 318 11.85 11.00 -13.58
N ASN A 319 10.80 11.82 -13.68
CA ASN A 319 10.66 12.98 -12.82
C ASN A 319 10.47 12.57 -11.36
N VAL A 320 11.17 13.28 -10.46
CA VAL A 320 11.14 13.02 -9.01
C VAL A 320 9.87 13.58 -8.37
N ILE A 321 9.38 14.69 -8.93
CA ILE A 321 8.15 15.34 -8.51
C ILE A 321 7.16 15.19 -9.65
N GLU A 322 6.02 14.56 -9.34
CA GLU A 322 4.87 14.49 -10.22
C GLU A 322 3.81 15.45 -9.68
N THR A 323 3.22 16.29 -10.53
CA THR A 323 2.12 17.19 -10.13
C THR A 323 0.91 17.08 -11.04
N PHE A 324 1.04 16.44 -12.21
CA PHE A 324 0.00 16.43 -13.23
C PHE A 324 -1.11 15.41 -12.92
N TYR A 325 -0.73 14.21 -12.46
CA TYR A 325 -1.66 13.12 -12.15
C TYR A 325 -2.00 13.00 -10.66
N ASN A 326 -1.55 13.96 -9.84
CA ASN A 326 -1.72 13.93 -8.39
C ASN A 326 -3.05 14.52 -7.96
N ASP A 327 -3.41 14.30 -6.70
CA ASP A 327 -4.61 14.88 -6.12
C ASP A 327 -4.54 16.42 -6.17
N LYS A 328 -5.48 17.02 -6.93
CA LYS A 328 -5.56 18.47 -7.13
C LYS A 328 -5.96 19.20 -5.86
N ARG A 329 -6.55 18.51 -4.87
CA ARG A 329 -6.97 19.10 -3.58
C ARG A 329 -5.82 19.83 -2.88
N PRO A 330 -6.11 20.89 -2.09
CA PRO A 330 -5.08 21.61 -1.36
C PRO A 330 -4.39 20.70 -0.33
N PHE A 331 -3.08 20.88 -0.14
CA PHE A 331 -2.25 20.04 0.73
C PHE A 331 -2.83 19.88 2.15
N TRP A 332 -3.34 20.98 2.73
CA TRP A 332 -3.92 20.98 4.07
C TRP A 332 -5.15 20.08 4.21
N VAL A 333 -5.96 19.94 3.15
CA VAL A 333 -7.12 19.04 3.17
C VAL A 333 -6.65 17.59 3.15
N ILE A 334 -5.61 17.28 2.37
CA ILE A 334 -5.03 15.93 2.33
C ILE A 334 -4.39 15.58 3.68
N ALA A 335 -3.63 16.52 4.26
CA ALA A 335 -2.92 16.31 5.52
C ALA A 335 -3.84 16.16 6.74
N THR A 336 -4.99 16.83 6.76
CA THR A 336 -5.94 16.78 7.89
C THR A 336 -6.95 15.63 7.79
N ARG A 337 -7.16 15.04 6.60
CA ARG A 337 -8.14 13.97 6.37
C ARG A 337 -7.94 12.73 7.26
N PRO A 338 -6.71 12.23 7.53
CA PRO A 338 -6.52 11.13 8.47
C PRO A 338 -6.98 11.46 9.89
N ALA A 339 -6.84 12.72 10.34
CA ALA A 339 -7.31 13.15 11.64
C ALA A 339 -8.84 13.08 11.72
N TYR A 340 -9.54 13.55 10.68
CA TYR A 340 -11.00 13.42 10.58
C TYR A 340 -11.46 11.96 10.47
N ALA A 341 -10.73 11.12 9.75
CA ALA A 341 -11.02 9.69 9.67
C ALA A 341 -10.82 9.00 11.03
N ALA A 342 -9.83 9.41 11.83
CA ALA A 342 -9.61 8.87 13.17
C ALA A 342 -10.72 9.22 14.17
N LEU A 343 -11.54 10.24 13.90
CA LEU A 343 -12.75 10.52 14.69
C LEU A 343 -13.87 9.48 14.45
N LEU A 344 -13.79 8.70 13.38
CA LEU A 344 -14.74 7.61 13.13
C LEU A 344 -14.42 6.44 14.07
N PRO A 345 -15.38 5.98 14.91
CA PRO A 345 -15.13 4.92 15.90
C PRO A 345 -14.59 3.63 15.29
N ALA A 346 -15.04 3.26 14.09
CA ALA A 346 -14.58 2.06 13.39
C ALA A 346 -13.09 2.14 13.01
N VAL A 347 -12.64 3.30 12.51
CA VAL A 347 -11.24 3.54 12.14
C VAL A 347 -10.36 3.58 13.38
N PHE A 348 -10.82 4.25 14.44
CA PHE A 348 -10.11 4.28 15.72
C PHE A 348 -9.95 2.89 16.32
N TRP A 349 -11.03 2.10 16.34
CA TRP A 349 -11.01 0.72 16.84
C TRP A 349 -10.07 -0.16 16.01
N GLY A 350 -10.13 -0.09 14.67
CA GLY A 350 -9.24 -0.83 13.79
C GLY A 350 -7.77 -0.48 14.02
N GLY A 351 -7.46 0.81 14.17
CA GLY A 351 -6.11 1.27 14.51
C GLY A 351 -5.64 0.78 15.89
N LEU A 352 -6.52 0.75 16.88
CA LEU A 352 -6.21 0.23 18.22
C LEU A 352 -5.89 -1.27 18.17
N VAL A 353 -6.72 -2.07 17.50
CA VAL A 353 -6.50 -3.51 17.35
C VAL A 353 -5.17 -3.79 16.65
N TYR A 354 -4.89 -3.08 15.56
CA TYR A 354 -3.62 -3.18 14.85
C TYR A 354 -2.43 -2.80 15.74
N GLY A 355 -2.55 -1.70 16.51
CA GLY A 355 -1.52 -1.27 17.45
C GLY A 355 -1.23 -2.30 18.55
N VAL A 356 -2.28 -2.92 19.13
CA VAL A 356 -2.13 -3.99 20.12
C VAL A 356 -1.44 -5.22 19.52
N GLN A 357 -1.76 -5.57 18.28
CA GLN A 357 -1.10 -6.67 17.58
C GLN A 357 0.39 -6.41 17.38
N VAL A 358 0.77 -5.22 16.90
CA VAL A 358 2.17 -4.83 16.70
C VAL A 358 2.91 -4.75 18.05
N MET A 359 2.26 -4.25 19.10
CA MET A 359 2.82 -4.23 20.46
C MET A 359 3.19 -5.63 20.95
N TRP A 360 2.31 -6.62 20.74
CA TRP A 360 2.59 -8.00 21.16
C TRP A 360 3.78 -8.61 20.40
N LEU A 361 3.87 -8.37 19.09
CA LEU A 361 5.01 -8.81 18.27
C LEU A 361 6.32 -8.18 18.75
N SER A 362 6.32 -6.87 19.03
CA SER A 362 7.47 -6.17 19.58
C SER A 362 7.89 -6.72 20.95
N LEU A 363 6.93 -6.96 21.85
CA LEU A 363 7.20 -7.48 23.18
C LEU A 363 7.89 -8.84 23.12
N LEU A 364 7.43 -9.75 22.26
CA LEU A 364 8.08 -11.05 22.08
C LEU A 364 9.53 -10.90 21.58
N ALA A 365 9.78 -9.99 20.64
CA ALA A 365 11.11 -9.79 20.06
C ALA A 365 12.12 -9.22 21.07
N THR A 366 11.74 -8.21 21.86
CA THR A 366 12.63 -7.58 22.85
C THR A 366 12.89 -8.48 24.05
N THR A 367 11.82 -9.11 24.54
CA THR A 367 11.86 -9.99 25.71
C THR A 367 12.69 -11.26 25.44
N GLY A 368 12.64 -11.80 24.21
CA GLY A 368 13.46 -12.95 23.82
C GLY A 368 14.96 -12.69 23.97
N SER A 369 15.42 -11.49 23.62
CA SER A 369 16.84 -11.12 23.73
C SER A 369 17.28 -10.97 25.19
N GLU A 370 16.41 -10.47 26.07
CA GLU A 370 16.69 -10.30 27.50
C GLU A 370 16.78 -11.65 28.22
N PHE A 371 15.84 -12.56 27.98
CA PHE A 371 15.79 -13.84 28.71
C PHE A 371 16.78 -14.89 28.20
N PHE A 372 17.04 -14.96 26.89
CA PHE A 372 17.93 -15.99 26.35
C PHE A 372 19.42 -15.66 26.50
N SER A 373 19.77 -14.39 26.65
CA SER A 373 21.16 -13.95 26.83
C SER A 373 21.68 -14.11 28.27
N VAL A 374 20.80 -14.42 29.22
CA VAL A 374 21.13 -14.57 30.66
C VAL A 374 21.03 -16.05 31.08
N GLU A 375 21.67 -16.41 32.20
CA GLU A 375 21.54 -17.73 32.82
C GLU A 375 20.05 -18.07 33.07
N PRO A 376 19.57 -19.29 32.74
CA PRO A 376 20.29 -20.55 32.48
C PRO A 376 20.66 -20.86 31.02
N TYR A 377 20.24 -20.03 30.06
CA TYR A 377 20.39 -20.38 28.64
C TYR A 377 21.74 -19.94 28.05
N ASN A 378 22.24 -18.75 28.43
CA ASN A 378 23.53 -18.21 27.95
C ASN A 378 23.71 -18.34 26.42
N PHE A 379 22.66 -18.05 25.66
CA PHE A 379 22.71 -18.13 24.20
C PHE A 379 23.60 -17.04 23.61
N GLY A 380 24.46 -17.41 22.66
CA GLY A 380 25.20 -16.46 21.82
C GLY A 380 24.27 -15.67 20.90
N ALA A 381 24.81 -14.63 20.25
CA ALA A 381 24.02 -13.76 19.38
C ALA A 381 23.40 -14.52 18.19
N ASP A 382 24.08 -15.57 17.72
CA ASP A 382 23.63 -16.49 16.68
C ASP A 382 22.42 -17.34 17.11
N ALA A 383 22.46 -17.90 18.32
CA ALA A 383 21.39 -18.72 18.88
C ALA A 383 20.13 -17.87 19.17
N VAL A 384 20.30 -16.66 19.69
CA VAL A 384 19.20 -15.69 19.85
C VAL A 384 18.59 -15.32 18.49
N GLY A 385 19.43 -15.03 17.49
CA GLY A 385 18.97 -14.78 16.12
C GLY A 385 18.14 -15.93 15.56
N ASN A 386 18.62 -17.17 15.71
CA ASN A 386 17.98 -18.38 15.19
C ASN A 386 16.56 -18.64 15.73
N THR A 387 16.19 -18.10 16.89
CA THR A 387 14.83 -18.21 17.44
C THR A 387 13.77 -17.61 16.49
N ASN A 388 14.16 -16.65 15.65
CA ASN A 388 13.28 -15.98 14.69
C ASN A 388 12.93 -16.85 13.46
N PHE A 389 13.61 -17.98 13.22
CA PHE A 389 13.28 -18.87 12.10
C PHE A 389 11.87 -19.47 12.22
N ALA A 390 11.41 -19.76 13.44
CA ALA A 390 10.06 -20.25 13.66
C ALA A 390 9.01 -19.21 13.21
N SER A 391 9.25 -17.94 13.53
CA SER A 391 8.40 -16.81 13.12
C SER A 391 8.39 -16.62 11.60
N LEU A 392 9.53 -16.83 10.93
CA LEU A 392 9.61 -16.80 9.47
C LEU A 392 8.76 -17.89 8.80
N ILE A 393 8.79 -19.11 9.32
CA ILE A 393 7.96 -20.21 8.82
C ILE A 393 6.47 -19.89 9.03
N GLY A 394 6.11 -19.38 10.21
CA GLY A 394 4.75 -18.92 10.49
C GLY A 394 4.29 -17.82 9.53
N CYS A 395 5.16 -16.85 9.25
CA CYS A 395 4.90 -15.78 8.29
C CYS A 395 4.65 -16.33 6.88
N PHE A 396 5.43 -17.30 6.41
CA PHE A 396 5.23 -17.91 5.09
C PHE A 396 3.84 -18.54 4.94
N PHE A 397 3.41 -19.34 5.92
CA PHE A 397 2.08 -19.94 5.91
C PHE A 397 0.97 -18.89 6.07
N GLY A 398 1.18 -17.89 6.93
CA GLY A 398 0.25 -16.78 7.14
C GLY A 398 0.02 -15.98 5.86
N SER A 399 1.08 -15.64 5.12
CA SER A 399 0.98 -14.92 3.85
C SER A 399 0.35 -15.77 2.74
N PHE A 400 0.65 -17.06 2.68
CA PHE A 400 -0.01 -17.95 1.73
C PHE A 400 -1.53 -18.03 1.97
N TRP A 401 -1.92 -18.12 3.25
CA TRP A 401 -3.33 -18.15 3.65
C TRP A 401 -4.03 -16.80 3.44
N GLY A 402 -3.45 -15.70 3.92
CA GLY A 402 -4.02 -14.36 3.82
C GLY A 402 -4.11 -13.80 2.40
N GLY A 403 -3.30 -14.31 1.46
CA GLY A 403 -3.29 -13.87 0.06
C GLY A 403 -4.07 -14.78 -0.87
N VAL A 404 -3.43 -15.86 -1.32
CA VAL A 404 -3.93 -16.71 -2.41
C VAL A 404 -5.23 -17.42 -2.04
N LEU A 405 -5.35 -17.90 -0.80
CA LEU A 405 -6.58 -18.55 -0.34
C LEU A 405 -7.71 -17.54 -0.15
N SER A 406 -7.40 -16.33 0.33
CA SER A 406 -8.37 -15.24 0.44
C SER A 406 -8.94 -14.84 -0.93
N ASP A 407 -8.08 -14.59 -1.93
CA ASP A 407 -8.55 -14.23 -3.29
C ASP A 407 -9.42 -15.34 -3.91
N LYS A 408 -9.03 -16.61 -3.73
CA LYS A 408 -9.82 -17.76 -4.19
C LYS A 408 -11.16 -17.86 -3.48
N PHE A 409 -11.20 -17.64 -2.18
CA PHE A 409 -12.43 -17.68 -1.38
C PHE A 409 -13.39 -16.57 -1.80
N VAL A 410 -12.88 -15.35 -1.99
CA VAL A 410 -13.65 -14.20 -2.45
C VAL A 410 -14.23 -14.44 -3.85
N ALA A 411 -13.41 -14.92 -4.80
CA ALA A 411 -13.88 -15.25 -6.14
C ALA A 411 -14.94 -16.37 -6.12
N TRP A 412 -14.78 -17.38 -5.26
CA TRP A 412 -15.75 -18.44 -5.07
C TRP A 412 -17.08 -17.92 -4.50
N LYS A 413 -17.03 -17.05 -3.48
CA LYS A 413 -18.23 -16.48 -2.86
C LYS A 413 -18.95 -15.51 -3.82
N ALA A 414 -18.21 -14.70 -4.57
CA ALA A 414 -18.77 -13.82 -5.61
C ALA A 414 -19.47 -14.62 -6.71
N ARG A 415 -18.88 -15.72 -7.20
CA ARG A 415 -19.54 -16.62 -8.17
C ARG A 415 -20.83 -17.25 -7.65
N ARG A 416 -20.91 -17.48 -6.34
CA ARG A 416 -22.12 -18.01 -5.68
C ARG A 416 -23.17 -16.92 -5.43
N ASN A 417 -22.78 -15.65 -5.47
CA ASN A 417 -23.62 -14.48 -5.25
C ASN A 417 -23.86 -13.70 -6.56
N ASN A 418 -24.15 -14.41 -7.66
CA ASN A 418 -24.43 -13.82 -8.97
C ASN A 418 -23.37 -12.81 -9.48
N GLY A 419 -22.10 -12.97 -9.11
CA GLY A 419 -21.02 -12.08 -9.55
C GLY A 419 -20.72 -10.91 -8.61
N ILE A 420 -21.55 -10.70 -7.58
CA ILE A 420 -21.47 -9.58 -6.64
C ILE A 420 -20.46 -9.91 -5.52
N LEU A 421 -19.47 -9.04 -5.36
CA LEU A 421 -18.54 -9.03 -4.24
C LEU A 421 -19.01 -7.99 -3.22
N GLU A 422 -19.36 -8.44 -2.03
CA GLU A 422 -19.66 -7.56 -0.90
C GLU A 422 -18.38 -7.30 -0.07
N PRO A 423 -18.23 -6.11 0.55
CA PRO A 423 -17.06 -5.77 1.38
C PRO A 423 -16.78 -6.80 2.47
N GLU A 424 -17.83 -7.35 3.06
CA GLU A 424 -17.79 -8.33 4.15
C GLU A 424 -17.18 -9.68 3.77
N PHE A 425 -17.00 -9.97 2.48
CA PHE A 425 -16.37 -11.21 2.04
C PHE A 425 -14.86 -11.21 2.27
N ARG A 426 -14.28 -10.04 2.58
CA ARG A 426 -12.84 -9.82 2.83
C ARG A 426 -12.51 -9.46 4.29
N SER A 427 -13.52 -9.40 5.17
CA SER A 427 -13.35 -9.06 6.60
C SER A 427 -12.70 -10.17 7.43
#